data_AF-A0AAV4Z350-F1
#
_entry.id   AF-A0AAV4Z350-F1
#
_cell.length_a   1.000
_cell.length_b   1.000
_cell.length_c   1.000
_cell.angle_alpha   90.00
_cell.angle_beta   90.00
_cell.angle_gamma   90.00
#
_symmetry.space_group_name_H-M   'P 1'
#
loop_
_entity.id
_entity.type
_entity.pdbx_description
1 polymer ?
#
loop_
_entity_poly.entity_id
_entity_poly.type
_entity_poly.pdbx_seq_one_letter_code
_entity_poly.pdbx_strand_id
1 'polypeptide(L)' 'MTRGINYLTRTQGADGFWSEERYTATGFPRVFYLRYHGYPKFFPLWAMARYRNLKRSNTRSVAYGM' A
#
# COMPACT_ATOMS: atom_id res chain seq x y z
N MET A 1 -1.10 -12.64 5.53
CA MET A 1 -0.72 -11.20 5.67
C MET A 1 0.79 -10.96 5.82
N THR A 2 1.54 -11.74 6.59
CA THR A 2 2.96 -11.44 6.91
C THR A 2 3.87 -11.30 5.68
N ARG A 3 3.67 -12.10 4.62
CA ARG A 3 4.47 -11.99 3.39
C ARG A 3 4.35 -10.61 2.71
N GLY A 4 3.16 -10.03 2.68
CA GLY A 4 2.92 -8.72 2.05
C GLY A 4 3.59 -7.60 2.83
N ILE A 5 3.49 -7.63 4.16
CA ILE A 5 4.18 -6.66 5.02
C ILE A 5 5.70 -6.81 4.89
N ASN A 6 6.22 -8.04 4.90
CA ASN A 6 7.65 -8.27 4.68
C ASN A 6 8.13 -7.73 3.32
N TYR A 7 7.32 -7.85 2.28
CA TYR A 7 7.63 -7.27 0.97
C TYR A 7 7.69 -5.73 1.06
N LEU A 8 6.69 -5.09 1.67
CA LEU A 8 6.68 -3.64 1.84
C LEU A 8 7.86 -3.15 2.66
N THR A 9 8.21 -3.81 3.76
CA THR A 9 9.38 -3.46 4.57
C THR A 9 10.69 -3.60 3.80
N ARG A 10 10.83 -4.61 2.94
CA ARG A 10 12.05 -4.85 2.15
C ARG A 10 12.20 -3.93 0.94
N THR A 11 11.08 -3.41 0.42
CA THR A 11 11.05 -2.61 -0.81
C THR A 11 10.85 -1.11 -0.55
N GLN A 12 10.82 -0.70 0.72
CA GLN A 12 10.80 0.71 1.09
C GLN A 12 12.16 1.34 0.73
N GLY A 13 12.12 2.41 -0.05
CA GLY A 13 13.29 3.18 -0.45
C GLY A 13 13.91 3.95 0.71
N ALA A 14 15.13 4.46 0.49
CA ALA A 14 15.83 5.28 1.48
C ALA A 14 15.12 6.61 1.78
N ASP A 15 14.27 7.08 0.87
CA ASP A 15 13.39 8.25 1.04
C ASP A 15 12.13 7.93 1.87
N GLY A 16 11.94 6.68 2.27
CA GLY A 16 10.79 6.21 3.04
C GLY A 16 9.56 5.88 2.20
N PHE A 17 9.62 5.95 0.87
CA PHE A 17 8.51 5.65 -0.04
C PHE A 17 8.74 4.38 -0.86
N TRP A 18 7.74 3.96 -1.65
CA TRP A 18 7.85 2.82 -2.55
C TRP A 18 7.94 3.30 -3.99
N SER A 19 8.77 2.66 -4.80
CA SER A 19 8.82 2.92 -6.23
C SER A 19 7.68 2.19 -6.93
N GLU A 20 6.86 2.91 -7.69
CA GLU A 20 5.84 2.32 -8.55
C GLU A 20 6.07 2.75 -10.00
N GLU A 21 6.63 1.85 -10.80
CA GLU A 21 6.93 2.07 -12.23
C GLU A 21 5.72 1.80 -13.13
N ARG A 22 4.76 1.01 -12.65
CA ARG A 22 3.57 0.60 -13.42
C ARG A 22 2.41 1.55 -13.19
N TYR A 23 1.64 1.80 -14.23
CA TYR A 23 0.40 2.56 -14.14
C TYR A 23 -0.66 1.70 -13.44
N THR A 24 -1.11 2.14 -12.26
CA THR A 24 -2.04 1.41 -11.40
C THR A 24 -3.47 1.94 -11.48
N ALA A 25 -3.68 3.09 -12.15
CA ALA A 25 -5.02 3.61 -12.39
C ALA A 25 -5.42 3.49 -13.85
N THR A 26 -6.62 2.98 -14.06
CA THR A 26 -7.26 2.94 -15.37
C THR A 26 -8.14 4.18 -15.50
N GLY A 27 -7.88 5.02 -16.50
CA GLY A 27 -8.81 6.08 -16.86
C GLY A 27 -9.85 5.56 -17.85
N PHE A 28 -9.37 5.08 -19.01
CA PHE A 28 -10.18 4.34 -19.98
C PHE A 28 -9.53 2.99 -20.26
N PRO A 29 -10.19 1.86 -19.93
CA PRO A 29 -9.60 0.55 -20.13
C PRO A 29 -9.08 0.37 -21.57
N ARG A 30 -7.81 -0.04 -21.70
CA ARG A 30 -7.10 -0.27 -22.98
C ARG A 30 -6.79 0.97 -23.82
N VAL A 31 -7.15 2.16 -23.36
CA VAL A 31 -6.99 3.42 -24.12
C VAL A 31 -6.20 4.46 -23.32
N PHE A 32 -6.35 4.49 -22.00
CA PHE A 32 -5.71 5.49 -21.15
C PHE A 32 -5.46 4.98 -19.73
N TYR A 33 -4.19 5.01 -19.32
CA TYR A 33 -3.75 4.63 -17.98
C TYR A 33 -3.14 5.85 -17.30
N LEU A 34 -3.54 6.08 -16.05
CA LEU A 34 -3.07 7.15 -15.20
C LEU A 34 -2.04 6.62 -14.21
N ARG A 35 -1.01 7.43 -13.98
CA ARG A 35 -0.07 7.20 -12.88
C ARG A 35 -0.41 8.17 -11.77
N TYR A 36 -0.93 7.64 -10.66
CA TYR A 36 -1.08 8.44 -9.45
C TYR A 36 0.20 8.38 -8.64
N HIS A 37 1.01 9.43 -8.69
CA HIS A 37 2.28 9.51 -7.94
C HIS A 37 2.11 9.42 -6.42
N GLY A 38 0.89 9.62 -5.89
CA GLY A 38 0.58 9.46 -4.47
C GLY A 38 0.38 8.01 -4.03
N TYR A 39 -0.08 7.12 -4.92
CA TYR A 39 -0.42 5.74 -4.58
C TYR A 39 0.75 4.96 -3.96
N PRO A 40 1.97 5.00 -4.53
CA PRO A 40 3.14 4.39 -3.90
C PRO A 40 3.47 4.91 -2.50
N LYS A 41 2.99 6.09 -2.12
CA LYS A 41 3.29 6.71 -0.82
C LYS A 41 2.22 6.39 0.22
N PHE A 42 0.95 6.57 -0.15
CA PHE A 42 -0.15 6.50 0.80
C PHE A 42 -0.56 5.07 1.13
N PHE A 43 -0.72 4.21 0.12
CA PHE A 43 -1.29 2.88 0.33
C PHE A 43 -0.37 1.93 1.10
N PRO A 44 0.95 1.82 0.79
CA PRO A 44 1.84 0.98 1.57
C PRO A 44 1.95 1.40 3.03
N LEU A 45 2.04 2.71 3.29
CA LEU A 45 2.10 3.26 4.64
C LEU A 45 0.83 2.91 5.43
N TRP A 46 -0.34 3.10 4.82
CA TRP A 46 -1.61 2.76 5.45
C TRP A 46 -1.75 1.26 5.72
N ALA A 47 -1.34 0.41 4.77
CA ALA A 47 -1.36 -1.04 4.94
C ALA A 47 -0.49 -1.51 6.12
N MET A 48 0.72 -0.93 6.27
CA MET A 48 1.60 -1.23 7.40
C MET A 48 1.04 -0.72 8.73
N ALA A 49 0.49 0.50 8.75
CA ALA A 49 -0.13 1.06 9.96
C ALA A 49 -1.32 0.21 10.43
N ARG A 50 -2.18 -0.22 9.50
CA ARG A 50 -3.31 -1.10 9.78
C ARG A 50 -2.85 -2.46 10.30
N TYR A 51 -1.84 -3.06 9.69
CA TYR A 51 -1.27 -4.32 10.17
C TYR A 51 -0.70 -4.20 11.58
N ARG A 52 0.04 -3.13 11.88
CA ARG A 52 0.57 -2.84 13.22
C ARG A 52 -0.56 -2.74 14.24
N ASN A 53 -1.63 -2.01 13.92
CA ASN A 53 -2.75 -1.80 14.83
C ASN A 53 -3.50 -3.12 15.12
N LEU A 54 -3.77 -3.93 14.08
CA LEU A 54 -4.40 -5.25 14.23
C LEU A 54 -3.55 -6.21 15.07
N LYS A 55 -2.22 -6.19 14.87
CA LYS A 55 -1.30 -6.98 15.68
C LYS A 55 -1.29 -6.53 17.15
N ARG A 56 -1.36 -5.22 17.40
CA ARG A 56 -1.37 -4.65 18.76
C ARG A 56 -2.69 -4.90 19.49
N SER A 57 -3.83 -4.79 18.80
CA SER A 57 -5.15 -5.02 19.41
C SER A 57 -5.54 -6.50 19.51
N ASN A 58 -4.73 -7.39 18.92
CA ASN A 58 -4.98 -8.84 18.80
C ASN A 58 -6.34 -9.16 18.14
N THR A 59 -6.86 -8.24 17.32
CA THR A 59 -8.15 -8.35 16.63
C THR A 59 -7.95 -8.87 15.20
N ARG A 60 -8.85 -9.72 14.71
CA ARG A 60 -8.80 -10.26 13.34
C ARG A 60 -9.49 -9.39 12.29
N SER A 61 -10.27 -8.40 12.72
CA SER A 61 -11.01 -7.46 11.88
C SER A 61 -10.63 -6.02 12.19
N VAL A 62 -10.80 -5.14 11.21
CA VAL A 62 -10.75 -3.69 11.45
C VAL A 62 -12.12 -3.18 11.86
N ALA A 63 -12.14 -2.13 12.67
CA ALA A 63 -13.37 -1.45 13.04
C ALA A 63 -13.98 -0.67 11.86
N TYR A 64 -13.15 -0.16 10.95
CA TYR A 64 -13.58 0.65 9.81
C TYR A 64 -12.84 0.24 8.53
N GLY A 65 -13.49 0.45 7.37
CA GLY A 65 -12.97 0.21 6.01
C GLY A 65 -11.89 1.23 5.63
N MET A 66 -11.70 1.53 4.34
CA MET A 66 -10.85 2.69 4.02
C MET A 66 -11.35 3.94 4.76
#